data_AF-A0A497LA63-F1
#
_entry.id   AF-A0A497LA63-F1
#
_cell.length_a   1.000
_cell.length_b   1.000
_cell.length_c   1.000
_cell.angle_alpha   90.00
_cell.angle_beta   90.00
_cell.angle_gamma   90.00
#
_symmetry.space_group_name_H-M   'P 1'
#
loop_
_entity.id
_entity.type
_entity.pdbx_description
1 polymer ?
#
loop_
_entity_poly.entity_id
_entity_poly.type
_entity_poly.pdbx_seq_one_letter_code
_entity_poly.pdbx_strand_id
1 'polypeptide(L)'
;MSDDLESLDGVGSSTASKLRAAGYTTIEALAVTPPREIMERTNIGFNTLLKIQKAARELISTEFKTAKEFYEKRKNMKRCTTGSKKLDEALGGGIETQALTELIGEYGSGKTQICLMLSVTAQLPFEDGGLNGNVAFIDTEGTFMPERIYQIASARGMDPEAVANNILVAR
;
A
#
# COMPACT_ATOMS: atom_id res chain seq x y z
N MET A 1 9.80 1.50 -7.07
CA MET A 1 10.87 2.50 -6.89
C MET A 1 10.17 3.84 -6.92
N SER A 2 9.95 4.46 -5.77
CA SER A 2 9.54 5.86 -5.74
C SER A 2 10.78 6.67 -6.06
N ASP A 3 10.81 7.34 -7.20
CA ASP A 3 11.89 8.25 -7.53
C ASP A 3 12.03 9.30 -6.42
N ASP A 4 13.26 9.58 -6.03
CA ASP A 4 13.54 10.50 -4.93
C ASP A 4 13.11 11.92 -5.32
N LEU A 5 12.62 12.73 -4.38
CA LEU A 5 12.12 14.08 -4.71
C LEU A 5 13.22 14.95 -5.34
N GLU A 6 14.46 14.71 -4.94
CA GLU A 6 15.69 15.35 -5.42
C GLU A 6 16.03 14.99 -6.88
N SER A 7 15.35 14.01 -7.48
CA SER A 7 15.45 13.74 -8.91
C SER A 7 14.73 14.78 -9.77
N LEU A 8 13.81 15.55 -9.17
CA LEU A 8 13.08 16.60 -9.87
C LEU A 8 13.96 17.83 -10.07
N ASP A 9 14.02 18.30 -11.31
CA ASP A 9 14.67 19.57 -11.63
C ASP A 9 14.05 20.72 -10.81
N GLY A 10 14.91 21.49 -10.14
CA GLY A 10 14.50 22.53 -9.20
C GLY A 10 14.19 22.08 -7.77
N VAL A 11 14.37 20.80 -7.43
CA VAL A 11 14.23 20.29 -6.05
C VAL A 11 15.60 19.96 -5.47
N GLY A 12 16.18 20.91 -4.73
CA GLY A 12 17.34 20.64 -3.87
C GLY A 12 16.95 20.06 -2.51
N SER A 13 17.93 19.62 -1.72
CA SER A 13 17.72 18.97 -0.42
C SER A 13 16.84 19.80 0.54
N SER A 14 17.01 21.13 0.58
CA SER A 14 16.19 22.01 1.42
C SER A 14 14.71 22.00 1.01
N THR A 15 14.43 22.03 -0.29
CA THR A 15 13.07 21.95 -0.84
C THR A 15 12.46 20.59 -0.55
N ALA A 16 13.22 19.51 -0.79
CA ALA A 16 12.79 18.15 -0.52
C ALA A 16 12.45 17.92 0.96
N SER A 17 13.27 18.44 1.90
CA SER A 17 12.97 18.36 3.33
C SER A 17 11.66 19.06 3.70
N LYS A 18 11.36 20.23 3.12
CA LYS A 18 10.09 20.95 3.36
C LYS A 18 8.89 20.17 2.82
N LEU A 19 9.02 19.60 1.62
CA LEU A 19 7.98 18.79 1.00
C LEU A 19 7.67 17.53 1.84
N ARG A 20 8.72 16.79 2.25
CA ARG A 20 8.57 15.61 3.12
C ARG A 20 7.95 15.97 4.47
N ALA A 21 8.39 17.05 5.10
CA ALA A 21 7.84 17.51 6.39
C ALA A 21 6.35 17.90 6.28
N ALA A 22 5.90 18.37 5.12
CA ALA A 22 4.50 18.69 4.84
C ALA A 22 3.66 17.47 4.40
N GLY A 23 4.25 16.27 4.36
CA GLY A 23 3.58 15.02 3.97
C GLY A 23 3.62 14.71 2.47
N TYR A 24 4.28 15.53 1.66
CA TYR A 24 4.47 15.29 0.23
C TYR A 24 5.76 14.51 0.00
N THR A 25 5.70 13.20 0.18
CA THR A 25 6.87 12.32 0.18
C THR A 25 7.15 11.65 -1.16
N THR A 26 6.26 11.78 -2.16
CA THR A 26 6.42 11.15 -3.47
C THR A 26 6.19 12.14 -4.62
N ILE A 27 6.75 11.81 -5.80
CA ILE A 27 6.58 12.62 -7.01
C ILE A 27 5.10 12.66 -7.42
N GLU A 28 4.36 11.56 -7.24
CA GLU A 28 2.93 11.46 -7.56
C GLU A 28 2.11 12.43 -6.73
N ALA A 29 2.37 12.51 -5.43
CA ALA A 29 1.73 13.48 -4.55
C ALA A 29 1.94 14.90 -5.07
N LEU A 30 3.17 15.25 -5.48
CA LEU A 30 3.45 16.57 -6.04
C LEU A 30 2.72 16.82 -7.37
N ALA A 31 2.62 15.82 -8.24
CA ALA A 31 2.02 15.98 -9.56
C ALA A 31 0.50 16.22 -9.50
N VAL A 32 -0.19 15.62 -8.53
CA VAL A 32 -1.67 15.63 -8.44
C VAL A 32 -2.22 16.64 -7.41
N THR A 33 -1.44 17.04 -6.40
CA THR A 33 -1.90 18.03 -5.41
C THR A 33 -1.99 19.44 -6.04
N PRO A 34 -3.01 20.26 -5.74
CA PRO A 34 -3.05 21.65 -6.21
C PRO A 34 -1.85 22.48 -5.68
N PRO A 35 -1.18 23.30 -6.53
CA PRO A 35 0.01 24.04 -6.13
C PRO A 35 -0.22 25.02 -4.96
N ARG A 36 -1.44 25.54 -4.81
CA ARG A 36 -1.79 26.42 -3.67
C ARG A 36 -1.76 25.67 -2.34
N GLU A 37 -2.22 24.43 -2.31
CA GLU A 37 -2.21 23.61 -1.09
C GLU A 37 -0.78 23.29 -0.66
N ILE A 38 0.10 22.96 -1.63
CA ILE A 38 1.51 22.72 -1.34
C ILE A 38 2.16 24.00 -0.81
N MET A 39 1.88 25.14 -1.44
CA MET A 39 2.42 26.44 -1.03
C MET A 39 2.06 26.78 0.42
N GLU A 40 0.79 26.62 0.81
CA GLU A 40 0.30 26.93 2.15
C GLU A 40 1.01 26.09 3.23
N ARG A 41 1.31 24.83 2.94
CA ARG A 41 1.95 23.92 3.91
C ARG A 41 3.49 23.99 3.93
N THR A 42 4.12 24.48 2.86
CA THR A 42 5.58 24.40 2.68
C THR A 42 6.28 25.76 2.64
N ASN A 43 5.50 26.83 2.45
CA ASN A 43 5.97 28.19 2.21
C ASN A 43 6.95 28.29 1.01
N ILE A 44 6.83 27.40 0.03
CA ILE A 44 7.57 27.45 -1.23
C ILE A 44 6.82 28.38 -2.19
N GLY A 45 7.54 29.27 -2.88
CA GLY A 45 6.94 30.20 -3.83
C GLY A 45 6.15 29.51 -4.95
N PHE A 46 4.99 30.08 -5.30
CA PHE A 46 4.05 29.51 -6.27
C PHE A 46 4.69 29.16 -7.62
N ASN A 47 5.52 30.06 -8.19
CA ASN A 47 6.19 29.83 -9.47
C ASN A 47 7.21 28.68 -9.40
N THR A 48 7.89 28.52 -8.27
CA THR A 48 8.80 27.39 -8.05
C THR A 48 8.03 26.08 -7.99
N LEU A 49 6.89 26.06 -7.29
CA LEU A 49 6.01 24.89 -7.24
C LEU A 49 5.49 24.50 -8.62
N LEU A 50 5.06 25.47 -9.45
CA LEU A 50 4.62 25.16 -10.82
C LEU A 50 5.71 24.47 -11.65
N LYS A 51 6.98 24.88 -11.51
CA LYS A 51 8.11 24.23 -12.19
C LYS A 51 8.33 22.80 -11.68
N ILE A 52 8.35 22.62 -10.36
CA ILE A 52 8.49 21.30 -9.71
C ILE A 52 7.37 20.36 -10.17
N GLN A 53 6.12 20.83 -10.17
CA GLN A 53 4.97 20.04 -10.60
C GLN A 53 5.00 19.71 -12.08
N LYS A 54 5.51 20.61 -12.93
CA LYS A 54 5.71 20.33 -14.35
C LYS A 54 6.71 19.19 -14.54
N ALA A 55 7.86 19.26 -13.87
CA ALA A 55 8.86 18.20 -13.90
C ALA A 55 8.29 16.87 -13.36
N ALA A 56 7.51 16.92 -12.28
CA ALA A 56 6.86 15.74 -11.71
C ALA A 56 5.89 15.08 -12.70
N ARG A 57 5.05 15.87 -13.40
CA ARG A 57 4.11 15.34 -14.40
C ARG A 57 4.81 14.77 -15.62
N GLU A 58 5.94 15.33 -16.03
CA GLU A 58 6.75 14.82 -17.15
C GLU A 58 7.36 13.46 -16.81
N LEU A 59 7.80 13.23 -15.57
CA LEU A 59 8.27 11.92 -15.11
C LEU A 59 7.14 10.90 -14.98
N ILE A 60 5.95 11.33 -14.53
CA ILE A 60 4.80 10.43 -14.30
C ILE A 60 4.02 10.13 -15.59
N SER A 61 4.25 10.90 -16.66
CA SER A 61 3.67 10.78 -18.00
C SER A 61 3.10 9.38 -18.29
N THR A 62 1.79 9.23 -18.09
CA THR A 62 1.08 7.98 -18.32
C THR A 62 0.96 7.74 -19.82
N GLU A 63 1.78 6.84 -20.34
CA GLU A 63 1.62 6.34 -21.71
C GLU A 63 0.25 5.65 -21.84
N PHE A 64 -0.51 5.99 -22.89
CA PHE A 64 -1.69 5.24 -23.27
C PHE A 64 -1.26 3.82 -23.67
N LYS A 65 -1.89 2.82 -23.05
CA LYS A 65 -1.62 1.41 -23.31
C LYS A 65 -2.83 0.75 -23.94
N THR A 66 -2.59 -0.19 -24.84
CA THR A 66 -3.62 -1.05 -25.41
C THR A 66 -4.20 -1.97 -24.34
N ALA A 67 -5.44 -2.44 -24.54
CA ALA A 67 -6.06 -3.42 -23.64
C ALA A 67 -5.21 -4.71 -23.51
N LYS A 68 -4.50 -5.10 -24.57
CA LYS A 68 -3.59 -6.26 -24.57
C LYS A 68 -2.43 -6.05 -23.60
N GLU A 69 -1.75 -4.91 -23.67
CA GLU A 69 -0.64 -4.60 -22.76
C GLU A 69 -1.10 -4.53 -21.31
N PHE A 70 -2.28 -3.95 -21.08
CA PHE A 70 -2.87 -3.90 -19.74
C PHE A 70 -3.21 -5.30 -19.22
N TYR A 71 -3.78 -6.17 -20.05
CA TYR A 71 -4.10 -7.55 -19.69
C TYR A 71 -2.84 -8.36 -19.34
N GLU A 72 -1.79 -8.29 -20.16
CA GLU A 72 -0.52 -8.97 -19.88
C GLU A 72 0.12 -8.47 -18.58
N LYS A 73 0.03 -7.18 -18.28
CA LYS A 73 0.48 -6.63 -16.99
C LYS A 73 -0.28 -7.28 -15.81
N ARG A 74 -1.60 -7.42 -15.91
CA ARG A 74 -2.43 -7.99 -14.83
C ARG A 74 -2.18 -9.48 -14.61
N LYS A 75 -1.76 -10.25 -15.61
CA LYS A 75 -1.41 -11.68 -15.43
C LYS A 75 -0.31 -11.91 -14.40
N ASN A 76 0.59 -10.93 -14.24
CA ASN A 76 1.71 -11.02 -13.32
C ASN A 76 1.38 -10.53 -11.90
N MET A 77 0.16 -10.02 -11.67
CA MET A 77 -0.26 -9.56 -10.35
C MET A 77 -0.36 -10.74 -9.39
N LYS A 78 0.21 -10.56 -8.21
CA LYS A 78 0.24 -11.56 -7.16
C LYS A 78 -1.06 -11.50 -6.35
N ARG A 79 -1.44 -12.64 -5.76
CA ARG A 79 -2.61 -12.77 -4.90
C ARG A 79 -2.20 -13.37 -3.56
N CYS A 80 -2.80 -12.89 -2.49
CA CYS A 80 -2.64 -13.42 -1.14
C CYS A 80 -3.83 -14.32 -0.80
N THR A 81 -3.59 -15.54 -0.34
CA THR A 81 -4.64 -16.46 0.10
C THR A 81 -5.38 -15.90 1.31
N THR A 82 -6.70 -16.03 1.31
CA THR A 82 -7.55 -15.81 2.49
C THR A 82 -7.47 -16.97 3.48
N GLY A 83 -6.78 -18.06 3.10
CA GLY A 83 -6.71 -19.35 3.76
C GLY A 83 -8.01 -20.15 3.77
N SER A 84 -9.01 -19.71 3.00
CA SER A 84 -10.20 -20.48 2.67
C SER A 84 -10.22 -20.75 1.17
N LYS A 85 -10.11 -22.02 0.79
CA LYS A 85 -10.12 -22.44 -0.63
C LYS A 85 -11.34 -21.91 -1.39
N LYS A 86 -12.53 -21.96 -0.77
CA LYS A 86 -13.77 -21.49 -1.38
C LYS A 86 -13.79 -19.98 -1.59
N LEU A 87 -13.26 -19.22 -0.64
CA LEU A 87 -13.20 -17.76 -0.76
C LEU A 87 -12.15 -17.35 -1.78
N ASP A 88 -11.00 -18.02 -1.81
CA ASP A 88 -9.97 -17.80 -2.83
C ASP A 88 -10.52 -18.09 -4.23
N GLU A 89 -11.23 -19.21 -4.42
CA GLU A 89 -11.91 -19.53 -5.69
C GLU A 89 -12.89 -18.42 -6.11
N ALA A 90 -13.73 -17.94 -5.18
CA ALA A 90 -14.67 -16.85 -5.44
C ALA A 90 -13.98 -15.52 -5.80
N LEU A 91 -12.77 -15.29 -5.30
CA LEU A 91 -11.95 -14.11 -5.57
C LEU A 91 -10.97 -14.29 -6.75
N GLY A 92 -11.00 -15.43 -7.44
CA GLY A 92 -10.08 -15.71 -8.55
C GLY A 92 -8.63 -15.97 -8.11
N GLY A 93 -8.45 -16.56 -6.94
CA GLY A 93 -7.17 -17.00 -6.37
C GLY A 93 -6.72 -16.25 -5.11
N GLY A 94 -7.57 -15.40 -4.52
CA GLY A 94 -7.28 -14.64 -3.30
C GLY A 94 -7.28 -13.13 -3.51
N ILE A 95 -6.79 -12.38 -2.51
CA ILE A 95 -6.76 -10.92 -2.50
C ILE A 95 -5.63 -10.40 -3.40
N GLU A 96 -5.98 -9.60 -4.41
CA GLU A 96 -5.07 -9.19 -5.47
C GLU A 96 -4.23 -7.95 -5.12
N THR A 97 -2.92 -7.99 -5.40
CA THR A 97 -2.00 -6.85 -5.27
C THR A 97 -2.26 -5.79 -6.34
N GLN A 98 -1.81 -4.54 -6.14
CA GLN A 98 -2.09 -3.42 -7.06
C GLN A 98 -3.60 -3.14 -7.25
N ALA A 99 -4.41 -3.54 -6.29
CA ALA A 99 -5.85 -3.32 -6.24
C ALA A 99 -6.28 -2.99 -4.80
N LEU A 100 -7.42 -2.32 -4.66
CA LEU A 100 -8.10 -2.13 -3.39
C LEU A 100 -9.25 -3.15 -3.31
N THR A 101 -9.26 -3.97 -2.25
CA THR A 101 -10.37 -4.89 -1.97
C THR A 101 -11.11 -4.41 -0.75
N GLU A 102 -12.42 -4.18 -0.88
CA GLU A 102 -13.27 -3.71 0.21
C GLU A 102 -14.13 -4.86 0.75
N LEU A 103 -14.12 -5.06 2.07
CA LEU A 103 -14.96 -6.05 2.78
C LEU A 103 -16.06 -5.33 3.55
N ILE A 104 -17.31 -5.45 3.08
CA ILE A 104 -18.48 -4.78 3.69
C ILE A 104 -19.44 -5.84 4.26
N GLY A 105 -20.04 -5.54 5.41
CA GLY A 105 -21.08 -6.39 6.02
C GLY A 105 -21.34 -6.00 7.48
N GLU A 106 -22.34 -6.62 8.09
CA GLU A 106 -22.75 -6.35 9.47
C GLU A 106 -21.66 -6.71 10.51
N TYR A 107 -21.79 -6.20 11.73
CA TYR A 107 -20.93 -6.63 12.84
C TYR A 107 -20.97 -8.16 12.99
N GLY A 108 -19.81 -8.78 13.24
CA GLY A 108 -19.70 -10.24 13.35
C GLY A 108 -19.69 -11.00 12.02
N SER A 109 -19.80 -10.34 10.86
CA SER A 109 -19.75 -11.02 9.55
C SER A 109 -18.38 -11.59 9.15
N GLY A 110 -17.34 -11.42 9.99
CA GLY A 110 -16.01 -11.98 9.77
C GLY A 110 -14.99 -11.04 9.12
N LYS A 111 -15.33 -9.78 8.84
CA LYS A 111 -14.40 -8.78 8.23
C LYS A 111 -13.06 -8.70 8.95
N THR A 112 -13.07 -8.43 10.25
CA THR A 112 -11.85 -8.33 11.07
C THR A 112 -11.07 -9.65 11.11
N GLN A 113 -11.76 -10.79 11.12
CA GLN A 113 -11.10 -12.10 11.08
C GLN A 113 -10.35 -12.31 9.76
N ILE A 114 -10.93 -11.89 8.63
CA ILE A 114 -10.25 -11.94 7.34
C ILE A 114 -9.03 -10.99 7.34
N CYS A 115 -9.15 -9.79 7.87
CA CYS A 115 -8.00 -8.87 7.96
C CYS A 115 -6.86 -9.46 8.81
N LEU A 116 -7.16 -10.00 10.01
CA LEU A 116 -6.15 -10.64 10.88
C LEU A 116 -5.52 -11.86 10.23
N MET A 117 -6.32 -12.63 9.48
CA MET A 117 -5.87 -13.79 8.73
C MET A 117 -4.91 -13.39 7.60
N LEU A 118 -5.27 -12.35 6.82
CA LEU A 118 -4.41 -11.78 5.78
C LEU A 118 -3.11 -11.21 6.36
N SER A 119 -3.15 -10.67 7.58
CA SER A 119 -1.94 -10.19 8.26
C SER A 119 -0.89 -11.28 8.49
N VAL A 120 -1.33 -12.54 8.57
CA VAL A 120 -0.45 -13.71 8.69
C VAL A 120 -0.13 -14.30 7.33
N THR A 121 -1.12 -14.52 6.46
CA THR A 121 -0.90 -15.18 5.16
C THR A 121 -0.07 -14.33 4.19
N ALA A 122 -0.08 -13.00 4.30
CA ALA A 122 0.79 -12.15 3.49
C ALA A 122 2.29 -12.43 3.71
N GLN A 123 2.66 -12.96 4.88
CA GLN A 123 4.04 -13.28 5.24
C GLN A 123 4.49 -14.65 4.74
N LEU A 124 3.57 -15.51 4.28
CA LEU A 124 3.91 -16.81 3.72
C LEU A 124 4.72 -16.66 2.42
N PRO A 125 5.48 -17.71 2.04
CA PRO A 125 6.08 -17.81 0.72
C PRO A 125 5.06 -17.72 -0.42
N PHE A 126 5.51 -17.38 -1.63
CA PHE A 126 4.63 -17.25 -2.79
C PHE A 126 3.98 -18.59 -3.19
N GLU A 127 4.73 -19.68 -3.05
CA GLU A 127 4.30 -21.05 -3.29
C GLU A 127 3.19 -21.52 -2.35
N ASP A 128 3.11 -20.92 -1.15
CA ASP A 128 2.09 -21.20 -0.14
C ASP A 128 0.94 -20.17 -0.18
N GLY A 129 0.89 -19.33 -1.22
CA GLY A 129 -0.14 -18.34 -1.44
C GLY A 129 0.05 -17.02 -0.68
N GLY A 130 1.24 -16.79 -0.10
CA GLY A 130 1.60 -15.51 0.50
C GLY A 130 2.33 -14.56 -0.44
N LEU A 131 2.93 -13.52 0.14
CA LEU A 131 3.61 -12.44 -0.58
C LEU A 131 5.05 -12.19 -0.09
N ASN A 132 5.56 -13.02 0.84
CA ASN A 132 6.81 -12.74 1.58
C ASN A 132 6.87 -11.30 2.12
N GLY A 133 5.74 -10.76 2.56
CA GLY A 133 5.57 -9.33 2.84
C GLY A 133 5.12 -9.02 4.26
N ASN A 134 5.60 -7.90 4.79
CA ASN A 134 5.14 -7.33 6.06
C ASN A 134 3.78 -6.65 5.89
N VAL A 135 3.11 -6.39 7.02
CA VAL A 135 1.73 -5.87 7.02
C VAL A 135 1.65 -4.62 7.88
N ALA A 136 1.04 -3.58 7.32
CA ALA A 136 0.59 -2.42 8.08
C ALA A 136 -0.90 -2.55 8.38
N PHE A 137 -1.28 -2.55 9.65
CA PHE A 137 -2.66 -2.65 10.11
C PHE A 137 -3.06 -1.34 10.78
N ILE A 138 -4.05 -0.64 10.20
CA ILE A 138 -4.60 0.59 10.74
C ILE A 138 -5.92 0.23 11.44
N ASP A 139 -5.95 0.36 12.76
CA ASP A 139 -7.07 -0.06 13.60
C ASP A 139 -7.83 1.16 14.16
N THR A 140 -8.95 1.49 13.55
CA THR A 140 -9.76 2.66 13.92
C THR A 140 -10.75 2.42 15.06
N GLU A 141 -10.99 1.15 15.43
CA GLU A 141 -12.02 0.76 16.40
C GLU A 141 -11.46 -0.06 17.58
N GLY A 142 -10.14 -0.27 17.64
CA GLY A 142 -9.52 -1.09 18.69
C GLY A 142 -9.80 -2.59 18.52
N THR A 143 -10.04 -3.04 17.29
CA THR A 143 -10.43 -4.42 16.95
C THR A 143 -9.24 -5.34 16.70
N PHE A 144 -8.02 -4.79 16.58
CA PHE A 144 -6.82 -5.60 16.42
C PHE A 144 -6.52 -6.38 17.71
N MET A 145 -6.51 -7.71 17.60
CA MET A 145 -6.27 -8.64 18.72
C MET A 145 -4.95 -9.41 18.49
N PRO A 146 -3.85 -9.03 19.17
CA PRO A 146 -2.56 -9.71 19.02
C PRO A 146 -2.65 -11.22 19.28
N GLU A 147 -3.40 -11.65 20.29
CA GLU A 147 -3.58 -13.05 20.65
C GLU A 147 -4.12 -13.87 19.47
N ARG A 148 -4.95 -13.25 18.64
CA ARG A 148 -5.50 -13.90 17.45
C ARG A 148 -4.43 -14.12 16.36
N ILE A 149 -3.48 -13.19 16.21
CA ILE A 149 -2.32 -13.37 15.32
C ILE A 149 -1.51 -14.59 15.77
N TYR A 150 -1.21 -14.69 17.07
CA TYR A 150 -0.44 -15.81 17.61
C TYR A 150 -1.13 -17.16 17.36
N GLN A 151 -2.46 -17.21 17.55
CA GLN A 151 -3.26 -18.40 17.24
C GLN A 151 -3.20 -18.79 15.75
N ILE A 152 -3.37 -17.82 14.86
CA ILE A 152 -3.38 -18.05 13.41
C ILE A 152 -2.01 -18.51 12.92
N ALA A 153 -0.94 -17.89 13.41
CA ALA A 153 0.45 -18.26 13.08
C ALA A 153 0.78 -19.68 13.56
N SER A 154 0.48 -19.98 14.83
CA SER A 154 0.71 -21.31 15.43
C SER A 154 -0.04 -22.41 14.66
N ALA A 155 -1.31 -22.16 14.32
CA ALA A 155 -2.13 -23.11 13.56
C ALA A 155 -1.60 -23.39 12.15
N ARG A 156 -0.70 -22.54 11.64
CA ARG A 156 -0.02 -22.67 10.34
C ARG A 156 1.41 -23.16 10.45
N GLY A 157 1.89 -23.51 11.65
CA GLY A 157 3.27 -23.92 11.86
C GLY A 157 4.29 -22.80 11.65
N MET A 158 3.86 -21.54 11.72
CA MET A 158 4.74 -20.38 11.67
C MET A 158 5.19 -20.00 13.08
N ASP A 159 6.36 -19.37 13.21
CA ASP A 159 6.79 -18.75 14.47
C ASP A 159 5.90 -17.52 14.79
N PRO A 160 5.09 -17.57 15.85
CA PRO A 160 4.18 -16.48 16.19
C PRO A 160 4.89 -15.16 16.52
N GLU A 161 6.06 -15.20 17.14
CA GLU A 161 6.80 -13.99 17.51
C GLU A 161 7.35 -13.29 16.27
N ALA A 162 7.96 -14.06 15.36
CA ALA A 162 8.42 -13.55 14.08
C ALA A 162 7.26 -12.96 13.25
N VAL A 163 6.11 -13.64 13.21
CA VAL A 163 4.92 -13.16 12.51
C VAL A 163 4.41 -11.84 13.10
N ALA A 164 4.35 -11.74 14.43
CA ALA A 164 3.89 -10.54 15.11
C ALA A 164 4.83 -9.35 14.85
N ASN A 165 6.16 -9.57 14.83
CA ASN A 165 7.15 -8.52 14.57
C ASN A 165 7.03 -7.89 13.17
N ASN A 166 6.46 -8.62 12.21
CA ASN A 166 6.26 -8.14 10.84
C ASN A 166 4.91 -7.41 10.63
N ILE A 167 4.10 -7.24 11.69
CA ILE A 167 2.82 -6.53 11.63
C ILE A 167 2.94 -5.20 12.38
N LEU A 168 2.98 -4.10 11.63
CA LEU A 168 3.02 -2.74 12.14
C LEU A 168 1.60 -2.27 12.40
N VAL A 169 1.26 -1.92 13.65
CA VAL A 169 -0.08 -1.50 14.03
C VAL A 169 -0.11 -0.01 14.37
N ALA A 170 -1.06 0.71 13.79
CA ALA A 170 -1.37 2.10 14.15
C ALA A 170 -2.83 2.19 14.62
N ARG A 171 -3.07 3.06 15.62
CA ARG A 171 -4.39 3.41 16.14
C ARG A 171 -4.62 4.90 16.00
#